data_AF-A0A3C2CIC1-F1
#
_entry.id   AF-A0A3C2CIC1-F1
#
_cell.length_a   1.000
_cell.length_b   1.000
_cell.length_c   1.000
_cell.angle_alpha   90.00
_cell.angle_beta   90.00
_cell.angle_gamma   90.00
#
_symmetry.space_group_name_H-M   'P 1'
#
loop_
_entity.id
_entity.type
_entity.pdbx_description
1 polymer ?
#
loop_
_entity_poly.entity_id
_entity_poly.type
_entity_poly.pdbx_seq_one_letter_code
_entity_poly.pdbx_strand_id
1 'polypeptide(L)'
;ATSILGSWAIAKYGKNNQKKHWLREICTGNQILTGAWTPHTNSTNLITENDGNGWRVTGEKLAVPACNLSNAVLVPVTIDENQRIAIISLEKKGVEKKIVETTNLELHGNLSFDAVELSEEDLLDEKGEIIFQEVSQRAKIGICALVLGCCEEALTMTAQHVSEREQFGRPLS
;
A
#
# COMPACT_ATOMS: atom_id res chain seq x y z
N ALA A 1 4.93 2.34 3.52
CA ALA A 1 4.26 1.57 2.45
C ALA A 1 4.95 0.24 2.17
N THR A 2 6.18 0.24 1.66
CA THR A 2 6.89 -0.97 1.18
C THR A 2 6.95 -2.12 2.18
N SER A 3 7.42 -1.90 3.41
CA SER A 3 7.66 -3.02 4.34
C SER A 3 6.40 -3.80 4.73
N ILE A 4 5.33 -3.10 5.11
CA ILE A 4 4.09 -3.73 5.62
C ILE A 4 3.09 -4.02 4.48
N LEU A 5 2.82 -3.03 3.63
CA LEU A 5 1.80 -3.14 2.59
C LEU A 5 2.30 -3.83 1.32
N GLY A 6 3.62 -3.87 1.10
CA GLY A 6 4.21 -4.42 -0.12
C GLY A 6 4.94 -5.74 0.10
N SER A 7 6.04 -5.73 0.84
CA SER A 7 6.98 -6.85 0.91
C SER A 7 6.58 -7.94 1.90
N TRP A 8 5.86 -7.62 2.98
CA TRP A 8 5.55 -8.61 4.01
C TRP A 8 4.73 -9.78 3.47
N ALA A 9 3.70 -9.50 2.65
CA ALA A 9 2.91 -10.54 2.01
C ALA A 9 3.75 -11.38 1.04
N ILE A 10 4.65 -10.77 0.26
CA ILE A 10 5.58 -11.52 -0.60
C ILE A 10 6.50 -12.41 0.24
N ALA A 11 7.02 -11.92 1.36
CA ALA A 11 7.92 -12.67 2.22
C ALA A 11 7.25 -13.92 2.82
N LYS A 12 5.96 -13.85 3.16
CA LYS A 12 5.23 -14.98 3.73
C LYS A 12 4.65 -15.89 2.65
N TYR A 13 3.93 -15.31 1.69
CA TYR A 13 3.04 -15.97 0.75
C TYR A 13 3.54 -15.97 -0.70
N GLY A 14 4.64 -15.28 -0.99
CA GLY A 14 5.19 -15.24 -2.33
C GLY A 14 5.83 -16.55 -2.76
N LYS A 15 5.74 -16.82 -4.06
CA LYS A 15 6.48 -17.89 -4.75
C LYS A 15 7.98 -17.63 -4.69
N ASN A 16 8.78 -18.68 -4.93
CA ASN A 16 10.25 -18.58 -4.86
C ASN A 16 10.84 -17.55 -5.84
N ASN A 17 10.28 -17.43 -7.04
CA ASN A 17 10.68 -16.43 -8.03
C ASN A 17 10.31 -15.00 -7.59
N GLN A 18 9.10 -14.78 -7.09
CA GLN A 18 8.65 -13.49 -6.56
C GLN A 18 9.53 -13.03 -5.39
N LYS A 19 9.83 -13.92 -4.45
CA LYS A 19 10.72 -13.64 -3.31
C LYS A 19 12.11 -13.22 -3.77
N LYS A 20 12.70 -13.98 -4.71
CA LYS A 20 14.03 -13.68 -5.27
C LYS A 20 14.06 -12.36 -6.04
N HIS A 21 13.02 -12.08 -6.81
CA HIS A 21 12.93 -10.86 -7.63
C HIS A 21 12.72 -9.61 -6.78
N TRP A 22 11.76 -9.64 -5.84
CA TRP A 22 11.35 -8.44 -5.11
C TRP A 22 12.12 -8.21 -3.82
N LEU A 23 12.28 -9.21 -2.95
CA LEU A 23 12.74 -8.97 -1.57
C LEU A 23 14.20 -8.52 -1.50
N ARG A 24 15.06 -9.04 -2.39
CA ARG A 24 16.47 -8.65 -2.44
C ARG A 24 16.62 -7.17 -2.81
N GLU A 25 15.90 -6.72 -3.83
CA GLU A 25 15.97 -5.35 -4.31
C GLU A 25 15.31 -4.36 -3.34
N ILE A 26 14.29 -4.80 -2.60
CA ILE A 26 13.68 -3.99 -1.53
C ILE A 26 14.66 -3.76 -0.37
N CYS A 27 15.40 -4.80 0.04
CA CYS A 27 16.40 -4.66 1.11
C CYS A 27 17.57 -3.76 0.73
N THR A 28 17.86 -3.61 -0.56
CA THR A 28 18.90 -2.69 -1.07
C THR A 28 18.37 -1.31 -1.41
N GLY A 29 17.04 -1.09 -1.36
CA GLY A 29 16.40 0.17 -1.70
C GLY A 29 16.23 0.43 -3.20
N ASN A 30 16.58 -0.53 -4.06
CA ASN A 30 16.46 -0.42 -5.51
C ASN A 30 15.03 -0.58 -6.02
N GLN A 31 14.16 -1.21 -5.23
CA GLN A 31 12.76 -1.42 -5.56
C GLN A 31 11.88 -0.95 -4.41
N ILE A 32 10.86 -0.17 -4.75
CA ILE A 32 9.85 0.33 -3.83
C ILE A 32 8.54 -0.36 -4.19
N LEU A 33 7.92 -0.98 -3.19
CA LEU A 33 6.57 -1.54 -3.33
C LEU A 33 5.55 -0.71 -2.58
N THR A 34 4.30 -0.83 -2.99
CA THR A 34 3.15 -0.38 -2.23
C THR A 34 2.03 -1.41 -2.23
N GLY A 35 0.92 -1.13 -1.56
CA GLY A 35 -0.27 -1.98 -1.57
C GLY A 35 -1.55 -1.18 -1.61
N ALA A 36 -2.48 -1.64 -2.43
CA ALA A 36 -3.81 -1.08 -2.65
C ALA A 36 -4.88 -2.02 -2.05
N TRP A 37 -4.83 -2.19 -0.73
CA TRP A 37 -5.60 -3.21 -0.01
C TRP A 37 -7.08 -2.87 0.17
N THR A 38 -7.38 -1.60 0.47
CA THR A 38 -8.74 -1.20 0.87
C THR A 38 -9.50 -0.63 -0.32
N PRO A 39 -10.73 -1.08 -0.60
CA PRO A 39 -11.63 -0.33 -1.45
C PRO A 39 -12.02 0.96 -0.71
N HIS A 40 -11.70 2.11 -1.30
CA HIS A 40 -12.34 3.36 -0.89
C HIS A 40 -13.83 3.27 -1.25
N THR A 41 -14.70 3.95 -0.52
CA THR A 41 -16.16 3.96 -0.79
C THR A 41 -16.50 4.33 -2.24
N ASN A 42 -15.58 5.01 -2.92
CA ASN A 42 -15.71 5.47 -4.29
C ASN A 42 -14.81 4.70 -5.29
N SER A 43 -14.00 3.74 -4.86
CA SER A 43 -13.16 2.94 -5.78
C SER A 43 -13.93 1.72 -6.28
N THR A 44 -13.79 1.38 -7.55
CA THR A 44 -14.33 0.12 -8.07
C THR A 44 -13.52 -1.08 -7.58
N ASN A 45 -14.17 -2.22 -7.40
CA ASN A 45 -13.43 -3.48 -7.32
C ASN A 45 -12.73 -3.72 -8.67
N LEU A 46 -11.59 -4.42 -8.63
CA LEU A 46 -10.92 -4.83 -9.85
C LEU A 46 -11.67 -6.02 -10.43
N ILE A 47 -12.18 -5.85 -11.64
CA ILE A 47 -12.83 -6.90 -12.42
C ILE A 47 -11.71 -7.70 -13.08
N THR A 48 -11.77 -9.03 -12.97
CA THR A 48 -10.88 -9.90 -13.72
C THR A 48 -11.65 -10.78 -14.68
N GLU A 49 -11.27 -10.74 -15.95
CA GLU A 49 -11.84 -11.59 -17.00
C GLU A 49 -10.78 -12.58 -17.48
N ASN A 50 -11.15 -13.84 -17.64
CA ASN A 50 -10.26 -14.86 -18.17
C ASN A 50 -10.06 -14.64 -19.68
N ASP A 51 -8.82 -14.55 -20.15
CA ASP A 51 -8.47 -14.34 -21.57
C ASP A 51 -7.92 -15.59 -22.27
N GLY A 52 -8.01 -16.75 -21.63
CA GLY A 52 -7.53 -18.04 -22.10
C GLY A 52 -6.06 -18.34 -21.75
N ASN A 53 -5.23 -17.32 -21.53
CA ASN A 53 -3.82 -17.47 -21.12
C ASN A 53 -3.52 -16.87 -19.73
N GLY A 54 -4.52 -16.26 -19.11
CA GLY A 54 -4.45 -15.61 -17.81
C GLY A 54 -5.72 -14.78 -17.59
N TRP A 55 -5.54 -13.60 -17.01
CA TRP A 55 -6.62 -12.67 -16.70
C TRP A 55 -6.33 -11.25 -17.16
N ARG A 56 -7.39 -10.49 -17.39
CA ARG A 56 -7.38 -9.05 -17.66
C ARG A 56 -7.99 -8.31 -16.49
N VAL A 57 -7.23 -7.39 -15.92
CA VAL A 57 -7.63 -6.62 -14.74
C VAL A 57 -8.03 -5.21 -15.15
N THR A 58 -9.26 -4.82 -14.80
CA THR A 58 -9.79 -3.48 -15.08
C THR A 58 -10.44 -2.88 -13.83
N GLY A 59 -10.22 -1.59 -13.61
CA GLY A 59 -10.83 -0.83 -12.52
C GLY A 59 -9.89 0.21 -11.92
N GLU A 60 -10.17 0.66 -10.71
CA GLU A 60 -9.36 1.68 -10.05
C GLU A 60 -9.12 1.42 -8.57
N LYS A 61 -8.00 1.95 -8.08
CA LYS A 61 -7.67 2.02 -6.65
C LYS A 61 -7.29 3.44 -6.30
N LEU A 62 -8.02 4.02 -5.36
CA LEU A 62 -7.84 5.41 -4.95
C LEU A 62 -6.87 5.52 -3.77
N ALA A 63 -6.19 6.67 -3.68
CA ALA A 63 -5.29 7.03 -2.58
C ALA A 63 -4.34 5.89 -2.17
N VAL A 64 -3.64 5.31 -3.16
CA VAL A 64 -2.62 4.30 -2.94
C VAL A 64 -1.34 4.99 -2.44
N PRO A 65 -0.84 4.65 -1.22
CA PRO A 65 0.32 5.31 -0.64
C PRO A 65 1.57 5.13 -1.50
N ALA A 66 2.36 6.18 -1.69
CA ALA A 66 3.64 6.18 -2.38
C ALA A 66 3.66 5.51 -3.77
N CYS A 67 2.52 5.42 -4.46
CA CYS A 67 2.44 4.74 -5.77
C CYS A 67 3.26 5.44 -6.86
N ASN A 68 3.51 6.74 -6.71
CA ASN A 68 4.36 7.52 -7.60
C ASN A 68 5.85 7.11 -7.57
N LEU A 69 6.32 6.58 -6.43
CA LEU A 69 7.69 6.09 -6.27
C LEU A 69 7.79 4.57 -6.41
N SER A 70 6.65 3.87 -6.45
CA SER A 70 6.62 2.42 -6.40
C SER A 70 6.82 1.82 -7.79
N ASN A 71 7.51 0.68 -7.82
CA ASN A 71 7.73 -0.14 -9.00
C ASN A 71 6.61 -1.17 -9.21
N ALA A 72 5.98 -1.63 -8.12
CA ALA A 72 4.84 -2.52 -8.16
C ALA A 72 3.88 -2.29 -6.98
N VAL A 73 2.64 -2.72 -7.18
CA VAL A 73 1.56 -2.66 -6.19
C VAL A 73 1.04 -4.06 -5.89
N LEU A 74 0.83 -4.34 -4.60
CA LEU A 74 0.05 -5.50 -4.18
C LEU A 74 -1.43 -5.12 -4.12
N VAL A 75 -2.28 -5.87 -4.81
CA VAL A 75 -3.69 -5.51 -4.93
C VAL A 75 -4.60 -6.73 -4.87
N PRO A 76 -5.71 -6.68 -4.09
CA PRO A 76 -6.75 -7.70 -4.16
C PRO A 76 -7.46 -7.68 -5.52
N VAL A 77 -7.63 -8.86 -6.09
CA VAL A 77 -8.37 -9.14 -7.32
C VAL A 77 -9.35 -10.29 -7.09
N THR A 78 -10.47 -10.32 -7.81
CA THR A 78 -11.47 -11.39 -7.70
C THR A 78 -11.42 -12.29 -8.91
N ILE A 79 -10.84 -13.48 -8.78
CA ILE A 79 -10.72 -14.49 -9.84
C ILE A 79 -11.63 -15.65 -9.52
N ASP A 80 -12.52 -16.02 -10.44
CA ASP A 80 -13.48 -17.13 -10.28
C ASP A 80 -14.20 -17.09 -8.93
N GLU A 81 -14.76 -15.92 -8.59
CA GLU A 81 -15.45 -15.62 -7.30
C GLU A 81 -14.58 -15.68 -6.03
N ASN A 82 -13.28 -15.93 -6.15
CA ASN A 82 -12.34 -16.00 -5.02
C ASN A 82 -11.44 -14.75 -4.97
N GLN A 83 -11.22 -14.20 -3.77
CA GLN A 83 -10.22 -13.13 -3.61
C GLN A 83 -8.81 -13.71 -3.71
N ARG A 84 -7.98 -13.12 -4.57
CA ARG A 84 -6.54 -13.38 -4.68
C ARG A 84 -5.79 -12.07 -4.52
N ILE A 85 -4.49 -12.16 -4.23
CA ILE A 85 -3.61 -10.99 -4.19
C ILE A 85 -2.64 -11.07 -5.35
N ALA A 86 -2.64 -10.05 -6.19
CA ALA A 86 -1.74 -9.88 -7.32
C ALA A 86 -0.61 -8.92 -6.99
N ILE A 87 0.58 -9.17 -7.53
CA ILE A 87 1.67 -8.21 -7.64
C ILE A 87 1.65 -7.66 -9.06
N ILE A 88 1.29 -6.38 -9.22
CA ILE A 88 1.22 -5.73 -10.54
C ILE A 88 2.34 -4.70 -10.65
N SER A 89 3.21 -4.85 -11.65
CA SER A 89 4.19 -3.80 -11.99
C SER A 89 3.47 -2.53 -12.42
N LEU A 90 3.87 -1.40 -11.86
CA LEU A 90 3.30 -0.10 -12.18
C LEU A 90 3.79 0.47 -13.52
N GLU A 91 4.68 -0.25 -14.22
CA GLU A 91 5.12 0.03 -15.59
C GLU A 91 4.42 -0.87 -16.62
N LYS A 92 3.52 -1.76 -16.17
CA LYS A 92 2.78 -2.65 -17.07
C LYS A 92 1.82 -1.83 -17.93
N LYS A 93 1.69 -2.20 -19.21
CA LYS A 93 0.74 -1.56 -20.13
C LYS A 93 -0.67 -1.61 -19.54
N GLY A 94 -1.38 -0.48 -19.61
CA GLY A 94 -2.73 -0.32 -19.06
C GLY A 94 -2.75 0.14 -17.60
N VAL A 95 -1.60 0.32 -16.95
CA VAL A 95 -1.54 0.95 -15.63
C VAL A 95 -1.28 2.45 -15.77
N GLU A 96 -2.16 3.26 -15.20
CA GLU A 96 -2.00 4.72 -15.11
C GLU A 96 -1.95 5.18 -13.65
N LYS A 97 -1.08 6.16 -13.38
CA LYS A 97 -0.87 6.76 -12.05
C LYS A 97 -1.34 8.22 -12.09
N LYS A 98 -2.30 8.59 -11.25
CA LYS A 98 -2.72 9.98 -11.04
C LYS A 98 -2.38 10.41 -9.62
N ILE A 99 -1.41 11.31 -9.48
CA ILE A 99 -1.02 11.85 -8.17
C ILE A 99 -2.17 12.67 -7.59
N VAL A 100 -2.42 12.51 -6.29
CA VAL A 100 -3.43 13.26 -5.55
C VAL A 100 -2.82 13.89 -4.32
N GLU A 101 -3.30 15.07 -3.96
CA GLU A 101 -2.92 15.73 -2.71
C GLU A 101 -3.85 15.25 -1.59
N THR A 102 -3.26 14.88 -0.46
CA THR A 102 -3.97 14.44 0.74
C THR A 102 -3.76 15.41 1.89
N THR A 103 -4.64 15.40 2.90
CA THR A 103 -4.56 16.29 4.05
C THR A 103 -3.23 16.19 4.81
N ASN A 104 -2.62 15.00 4.86
CA ASN A 104 -1.33 14.78 5.52
C ASN A 104 -0.12 15.07 4.61
N LEU A 105 -0.35 15.49 3.36
CA LEU A 105 0.67 15.80 2.34
C LEU A 105 1.64 14.64 2.02
N GLU A 106 1.34 13.43 2.50
CA GLU A 106 2.09 12.24 2.10
C GLU A 106 1.79 11.90 0.65
N LEU A 107 2.79 11.33 -0.03
CA LEU A 107 2.66 10.91 -1.40
C LEU A 107 1.56 9.85 -1.54
N HIS A 108 0.50 10.18 -2.28
CA HIS A 108 -0.58 9.28 -2.65
C HIS A 108 -0.94 9.46 -4.12
N GLY A 109 -1.56 8.44 -4.69
CA GLY A 109 -2.10 8.53 -6.05
C GLY A 109 -3.17 7.49 -6.31
N ASN A 110 -4.00 7.77 -7.30
CA ASN A 110 -4.96 6.83 -7.82
C ASN A 110 -4.28 5.98 -8.90
N LEU A 111 -4.56 4.69 -8.89
CA LEU A 111 -4.15 3.74 -9.90
C LEU A 111 -5.35 3.33 -10.72
N SER A 112 -5.26 3.48 -12.03
CA SER A 112 -6.24 2.97 -12.99
C SER A 112 -5.63 1.79 -13.74
N PHE A 113 -6.43 0.74 -13.92
CA PHE A 113 -6.07 -0.48 -14.62
C PHE A 113 -7.01 -0.62 -15.81
N ASP A 114 -6.46 -0.67 -17.02
CA ASP A 114 -7.18 -0.89 -18.27
C ASP A 114 -6.66 -2.16 -18.95
N ALA A 115 -7.43 -3.25 -18.83
CA ALA A 115 -7.14 -4.56 -19.41
C ALA A 115 -5.70 -5.06 -19.13
N VAL A 116 -5.21 -4.82 -17.91
CA VAL A 116 -3.85 -5.17 -17.50
C VAL A 116 -3.74 -6.69 -17.42
N GLU A 117 -2.75 -7.25 -18.11
CA GLU A 117 -2.51 -8.70 -18.10
C GLU A 117 -2.13 -9.18 -16.71
N LEU A 118 -2.58 -10.38 -16.37
CA LEU A 118 -2.23 -11.05 -15.13
C LEU A 118 -2.12 -12.55 -15.40
N SER A 119 -1.09 -13.17 -14.84
CA SER A 119 -0.85 -14.60 -14.92
C SER A 119 -0.81 -15.22 -13.52
N GLU A 120 -0.81 -16.55 -13.43
CA GLU A 120 -0.69 -17.22 -12.14
C GLU A 120 0.63 -16.86 -11.43
N GLU A 121 1.69 -16.54 -12.18
CA GLU A 121 2.99 -16.10 -11.64
C GLU A 121 2.93 -14.72 -10.97
N ASP A 122 1.92 -13.91 -11.26
CA ASP A 122 1.70 -12.61 -10.62
C ASP A 122 0.92 -12.75 -9.29
N LEU A 123 0.32 -13.91 -9.02
CA LEU A 123 -0.49 -14.15 -7.82
C LEU A 123 0.35 -14.69 -6.67
N LEU A 124 0.03 -14.27 -5.46
CA LEU A 124 0.55 -14.89 -4.24
C LEU A 124 -0.07 -16.27 -4.00
N ASP A 125 0.68 -17.14 -3.34
CA ASP A 125 0.19 -18.43 -2.84
C ASP A 125 -0.63 -18.16 -1.57
N GLU A 126 -1.79 -18.81 -1.40
CA GLU A 126 -2.80 -18.58 -0.33
C GLU A 126 -4.02 -17.74 -0.75
N LYS A 127 -5.13 -17.95 -0.04
CA LYS A 127 -6.39 -17.21 -0.16
C LYS A 127 -6.20 -15.73 0.15
N GLY A 128 -6.75 -14.88 -0.70
CA GLY A 128 -6.61 -13.43 -0.58
C GLY A 128 -7.24 -12.86 0.69
N GLU A 129 -8.26 -13.49 1.26
CA GLU A 129 -8.89 -13.09 2.52
C GLU A 129 -7.91 -13.24 3.69
N ILE A 130 -7.15 -14.34 3.73
CA ILE A 130 -6.16 -14.60 4.79
C ILE A 130 -5.04 -13.56 4.70
N ILE A 131 -4.50 -13.35 3.50
CA ILE A 131 -3.43 -12.38 3.26
C ILE A 131 -3.92 -10.96 3.63
N PHE A 132 -5.12 -10.58 3.18
CA PHE A 132 -5.72 -9.28 3.48
C PHE A 132 -5.89 -9.07 4.99
N GLN A 133 -6.41 -10.05 5.72
CA GLN A 133 -6.58 -9.95 7.17
C GLN A 133 -5.24 -9.74 7.88
N GLU A 134 -4.24 -10.53 7.52
CA GLU A 134 -2.91 -10.48 8.15
C GLU A 134 -2.14 -9.19 7.83
N VAL A 135 -2.23 -8.69 6.60
CA VAL A 135 -1.66 -7.39 6.22
C VAL A 135 -2.40 -6.26 6.92
N SER A 136 -3.73 -6.31 6.97
CA SER A 136 -4.55 -5.29 7.64
C SER A 136 -4.25 -5.19 9.13
N GLN A 137 -4.06 -6.31 9.82
CA GLN A 137 -3.66 -6.31 11.24
C GLN A 137 -2.30 -5.65 11.43
N ARG A 138 -1.31 -5.99 10.60
CA ARG A 138 0.04 -5.39 10.68
C ARG A 138 0.05 -3.91 10.31
N ALA A 139 -0.73 -3.51 9.31
CA ALA A 139 -0.90 -2.12 8.93
C ALA A 139 -1.48 -1.30 10.08
N LYS A 140 -2.50 -1.82 10.78
CA LYS A 140 -3.07 -1.17 11.97
C LYS A 140 -2.00 -0.98 13.05
N ILE A 141 -1.21 -2.01 13.36
CA ILE A 141 -0.12 -1.91 14.34
C ILE A 141 0.90 -0.84 13.90
N GLY A 142 1.30 -0.83 12.63
CA GLY A 142 2.23 0.16 12.10
C GLY A 142 1.72 1.59 12.20
N ILE A 143 0.44 1.82 11.90
CA ILE A 143 -0.21 3.12 12.03
C ILE A 143 -0.29 3.54 13.51
N CYS A 144 -0.65 2.63 14.43
CA CYS A 144 -0.66 2.94 15.86
C CYS A 144 0.73 3.37 16.36
N ALA A 145 1.79 2.68 15.92
CA ALA A 145 3.15 3.04 16.28
C ALA A 145 3.57 4.41 15.72
N LEU A 146 3.19 4.71 14.47
CA LEU A 146 3.43 6.01 13.85
C LEU A 146 2.74 7.14 14.63
N VAL A 147 1.44 6.99 14.89
CA VAL A 147 0.64 8.00 15.60
C VAL A 147 1.15 8.20 17.02
N LEU A 148 1.56 7.13 17.71
CA LEU A 148 2.16 7.25 19.04
C LEU A 148 3.39 8.16 19.02
N GLY A 149 4.34 7.93 18.10
CA GLY A 149 5.52 8.77 17.97
C GLY A 149 5.19 10.23 17.64
N CYS A 150 4.19 10.48 16.78
CA CYS A 150 3.71 11.84 16.50
C CYS A 150 3.14 12.52 17.75
N CYS A 151 2.36 11.80 18.56
CA CYS A 151 1.78 12.33 19.80
C CYS A 151 2.85 12.60 20.86
N GLU A 152 3.84 11.73 21.00
CA GLU A 152 4.97 11.90 21.93
C GLU A 152 5.79 13.16 21.59
N GLU A 153 6.11 13.37 20.31
CA GLU A 153 6.82 14.57 19.88
C GLU A 153 5.97 15.83 20.03
N ALA A 154 4.69 15.77 19.64
CA ALA A 154 3.77 16.91 19.82
C ALA A 154 3.64 17.32 21.29
N LEU A 155 3.59 16.34 22.20
CA LEU A 155 3.57 16.60 23.65
C LEU A 155 4.88 17.26 24.11
N THR A 156 6.03 16.76 23.65
CA THR A 156 7.34 17.33 23.96
C THR A 156 7.45 18.78 23.50
N MET A 157 7.11 19.06 22.24
CA MET A 157 7.10 20.41 21.67
C MET A 157 6.15 21.35 22.42
N THR A 158 4.95 20.85 22.77
CA THR A 158 3.94 21.64 23.48
C THR A 158 4.41 21.99 24.89
N ALA A 159 4.95 21.01 25.62
CA ALA A 159 5.46 21.20 26.97
C ALA A 159 6.60 22.22 26.99
N GLN A 160 7.51 22.17 26.01
CA GLN A 160 8.56 23.17 25.85
C GLN A 160 7.97 24.56 25.59
N HIS A 161 7.04 24.66 24.63
CA HIS A 161 6.43 25.94 24.28
C HIS A 161 5.72 26.61 25.46
N VAL A 162 4.90 25.88 26.22
CA VAL A 162 4.15 26.47 27.35
C VAL A 162 5.04 26.87 28.52
N SER A 163 6.21 26.22 28.66
CA SER A 163 7.18 26.54 29.71
C SER A 163 8.00 27.80 29.38
N GLU A 164 8.31 28.03 28.10
CA GLU A 164 9.14 29.17 27.65
C GLU A 164 8.31 30.41 27.27
N ARG A 165 7.04 30.23 26.90
CA ARG A 165 6.19 31.33 26.44
C ARG A 165 5.56 32.06 27.62
N GLU A 166 5.87 33.35 27.76
CA GLU A 166 5.23 34.21 28.77
C GLU A 166 4.06 35.03 28.20
N GLN A 167 2.95 35.07 28.95
CA GLN A 167 1.85 36.01 28.77
C GLN A 167 1.30 36.44 30.12
N PHE A 168 0.81 37.69 30.22
CA PHE A 168 0.29 38.24 31.48
C PHE A 168 1.29 38.18 32.65
N GLY A 169 2.59 38.29 32.34
CA GLY A 169 3.67 38.35 33.34
C GLY A 169 4.06 37.00 33.96
N ARG A 170 3.68 35.87 33.35
CA ARG A 170 4.11 34.52 33.76
C ARG A 170 4.17 33.56 32.57
N PRO A 171 4.85 32.41 32.68
CA PRO A 171 4.74 31.31 31.72
C PRO A 171 3.29 30.86 31.51
N LEU A 172 3.01 30.28 30.34
CA LEU A 172 1.70 29.71 30.03
C LEU A 172 1.38 28.42 30.83
N SER A 173 2.42 27.71 31.30
CA SER A 173 2.33 26.51 32.13
C SER A 173 1.61 26.73 33.46
#